data_AF-A0A8J4WZ66-F1
#
_entry.id   AF-A0A8J4WZ66-F1
#
_cell.length_a   1.000
_cell.length_b   1.000
_cell.length_c   1.000
_cell.angle_alpha   90.00
_cell.angle_beta   90.00
_cell.angle_gamma   90.00
#
_symmetry.space_group_name_H-M   'P 1'
#
loop_
_entity.id
_entity.type
_entity.pdbx_description
1 polymer ?
#
loop_
_entity_poly.entity_id
_entity_poly.type
_entity_poly.pdbx_seq_one_letter_code
_entity_poly.pdbx_strand_id
1 'polypeptide(L)'
;MKIVLNAFRCLQYWDALKLCAEYNVPITDDLADKLTPSPNGTMSDSERTSILIELGELCLSQGQYHLACKQFTQAGSRIAAMKALLRSGDTSKIIFFANVSKQKEIYVMAANYLQTLDDWRSNVDYMRTIVQFYTRGRAPESLASFYESCAHVSINICS
;
A
#
# COMPACT_ATOMS: atom_id res chain seq x y z
N MET A 1 -1.55 39.21 -17.40
CA MET A 1 -1.52 37.98 -18.22
C MET A 1 -0.89 36.79 -17.46
N LYS A 2 -1.27 36.54 -16.19
CA LYS A 2 -0.73 35.43 -15.36
C LYS A 2 -1.81 34.50 -14.76
N ILE A 3 -3.08 34.73 -15.10
CA ILE A 3 -4.22 34.01 -14.49
C ILE A 3 -4.80 32.93 -15.44
N VAL A 4 -4.52 33.01 -16.74
CA VAL A 4 -5.11 32.11 -17.76
C VAL A 4 -4.20 30.92 -18.14
N LEU A 5 -2.92 30.93 -17.72
CA LEU A 5 -1.96 29.84 -17.99
C LEU A 5 -2.00 28.70 -16.96
N ASN A 6 -2.74 28.85 -15.85
CA ASN A 6 -2.81 27.84 -14.78
C ASN A 6 -4.06 26.96 -14.81
N ALA A 7 -5.04 27.26 -15.66
CA ALA A 7 -6.29 26.49 -15.74
C ALA A 7 -6.22 25.26 -16.67
N PHE A 8 -5.14 25.11 -17.46
CA PHE A 8 -5.05 24.07 -18.50
C PHE A 8 -4.28 22.80 -18.12
N ARG A 9 -3.63 22.75 -16.96
CA ARG A 9 -2.91 21.53 -16.53
C ARG A 9 -3.83 20.51 -15.85
N CYS A 10 -4.86 20.93 -15.13
CA CYS A 10 -5.72 20.02 -14.37
C CYS A 10 -6.58 19.13 -15.29
N LEU A 11 -7.17 19.70 -16.35
CA LEU A 11 -7.93 18.91 -17.34
C LEU A 11 -7.05 17.85 -18.01
N GLN A 12 -5.79 18.17 -18.30
CA GLN A 12 -4.89 17.25 -18.98
C GLN A 12 -4.61 15.98 -18.16
N TYR A 13 -4.52 16.04 -16.83
CA TYR A 13 -4.28 14.82 -16.05
C TYR A 13 -5.49 13.89 -16.05
N TRP A 14 -6.69 14.43 -15.83
CA TRP A 14 -7.91 13.62 -15.84
C TRP A 14 -8.19 13.03 -17.22
N ASP A 15 -8.03 13.84 -18.28
CA ASP A 15 -8.17 13.37 -19.65
C ASP A 15 -7.11 12.31 -19.98
N ALA A 16 -5.86 12.51 -19.57
CA ALA A 16 -4.80 11.53 -19.81
C ALA A 16 -5.04 10.22 -19.03
N LEU A 17 -5.48 10.28 -17.77
CA LEU A 17 -5.85 9.10 -17.00
C LEU A 17 -7.01 8.35 -17.64
N LYS A 18 -8.04 9.08 -18.09
CA LYS A 18 -9.18 8.50 -18.80
C LYS A 18 -8.74 7.80 -20.08
N LEU A 19 -7.89 8.44 -20.89
CA LEU A 19 -7.34 7.82 -22.10
C LEU A 19 -6.48 6.59 -21.76
N CYS A 20 -5.66 6.64 -20.72
CA CYS A 20 -4.88 5.48 -20.30
C CYS A 20 -5.77 4.31 -19.88
N ALA A 21 -6.87 4.58 -19.18
CA ALA A 21 -7.85 3.57 -18.81
C ALA A 21 -8.62 3.03 -20.02
N GLU A 22 -9.11 3.90 -20.89
CA GLU A 22 -9.93 3.55 -22.07
C GLU A 22 -9.16 2.72 -23.09
N TYR A 23 -7.91 3.10 -23.38
CA TYR A 23 -7.04 2.39 -24.32
C TYR A 23 -6.16 1.33 -23.65
N ASN A 24 -6.35 1.07 -22.36
CA ASN A 24 -5.58 0.13 -21.55
C ASN A 24 -4.05 0.31 -21.71
N VAL A 25 -3.61 1.58 -21.70
CA VAL A 25 -2.20 1.95 -21.85
C VAL A 25 -1.44 1.51 -20.60
N PRO A 26 -0.38 0.69 -20.72
CA PRO A 26 0.42 0.27 -19.58
C PRO A 26 1.07 1.47 -18.87
N ILE A 27 0.82 1.61 -17.57
CA ILE A 27 1.43 2.65 -16.74
C ILE A 27 2.85 2.23 -16.36
N THR A 28 3.82 2.68 -17.14
CA THR A 28 5.26 2.55 -16.85
C THR A 28 5.71 3.59 -15.83
N ASP A 29 6.89 3.42 -15.23
CA ASP A 29 7.45 4.42 -14.30
C ASP A 29 7.54 5.83 -14.90
N ASP A 30 8.03 5.95 -16.15
CA ASP A 30 8.13 7.24 -16.86
C ASP A 30 6.75 7.88 -17.10
N LEU A 31 5.76 7.07 -17.47
CA LEU A 31 4.39 7.57 -17.65
C LEU A 31 3.77 7.97 -16.32
N ALA A 32 3.96 7.17 -15.27
CA ALA A 32 3.48 7.47 -13.93
C ALA A 32 4.08 8.79 -13.41
N ASP A 33 5.38 9.01 -13.58
CA ASP A 33 6.04 10.24 -13.15
C ASP A 33 5.54 11.47 -13.92
N LYS A 34 5.17 11.32 -15.20
CA LYS A 34 4.54 12.39 -16.01
C LYS A 34 3.09 12.67 -15.61
N LEU A 35 2.36 11.64 -15.20
CA LEU A 35 0.96 11.74 -14.76
C LEU A 35 0.81 12.14 -13.29
N THR A 36 1.90 12.08 -12.52
CA THR A 36 1.97 12.61 -11.16
C THR A 36 2.13 14.14 -11.22
N PRO A 37 1.15 14.93 -10.71
CA PRO A 37 1.32 16.37 -10.63
C PRO A 37 2.53 16.74 -9.75
N SER A 38 3.02 17.99 -9.79
CA SER A 38 4.06 18.46 -8.85
C SER A 38 3.46 18.93 -7.53
N PRO A 39 4.11 18.70 -6.36
CA PRO A 39 3.63 19.20 -5.07
C PRO A 39 3.59 20.73 -4.98
N ASN A 40 4.51 21.41 -5.67
CA ASN A 40 4.60 22.88 -5.69
C ASN A 40 3.85 23.49 -6.88
N GLY A 41 2.86 22.76 -7.41
CA GLY A 41 2.07 23.18 -8.55
C GLY A 41 1.06 24.27 -8.20
N THR A 42 0.29 24.66 -9.20
CA THR A 42 -0.78 25.66 -9.08
C THR A 42 -2.15 25.04 -8.77
N MET A 43 -2.18 23.71 -8.65
CA MET A 43 -3.34 22.90 -8.34
C MET A 43 -3.53 22.80 -6.83
N SER A 44 -4.78 22.65 -6.38
CA SER A 44 -5.04 22.44 -4.95
C SER A 44 -4.55 21.07 -4.46
N ASP A 45 -4.21 20.97 -3.18
CA ASP A 45 -3.80 19.70 -2.57
C ASP A 45 -4.88 18.62 -2.65
N SER A 46 -6.15 19.02 -2.58
CA SER A 46 -7.30 18.11 -2.71
C SER A 46 -7.39 17.51 -4.11
N GLU A 47 -7.31 18.34 -5.15
CA GLU A 47 -7.33 17.86 -6.55
C GLU A 47 -6.12 17.00 -6.87
N ARG A 48 -4.94 17.40 -6.39
CA ARG A 48 -3.71 16.61 -6.52
C ARG A 48 -3.91 15.24 -5.91
N THR A 49 -4.49 15.17 -4.72
CA THR A 49 -4.76 13.92 -4.01
C THR A 49 -5.70 13.03 -4.81
N SER A 50 -6.78 13.58 -5.36
CA SER A 50 -7.73 12.82 -6.20
C SER A 50 -7.07 12.24 -7.45
N ILE A 51 -6.21 12.99 -8.14
CA ILE A 51 -5.48 12.50 -9.32
C ILE A 51 -4.51 11.36 -8.93
N LEU A 52 -3.80 11.51 -7.82
CA LEU A 52 -2.88 10.47 -7.33
C LEU A 52 -3.61 9.18 -6.93
N ILE A 53 -4.80 9.30 -6.33
CA ILE A 53 -5.64 8.15 -6.00
C ILE A 53 -6.07 7.46 -7.29
N GLU A 54 -6.59 8.20 -8.27
CA GLU A 54 -7.05 7.63 -9.55
C GLU A 54 -5.91 6.94 -10.31
N LEU A 55 -4.73 7.57 -10.37
CA LEU A 55 -3.54 6.97 -10.96
C LEU A 55 -3.12 5.69 -10.21
N GLY A 56 -3.22 5.68 -8.88
CA GLY A 56 -2.96 4.52 -8.05
C GLY A 56 -3.91 3.36 -8.32
N GLU A 57 -5.22 3.64 -8.47
CA GLU A 57 -6.23 2.64 -8.83
C GLU A 57 -6.00 2.07 -10.24
N LEU A 58 -5.62 2.91 -11.21
CA LEU A 58 -5.25 2.46 -12.54
C LEU A 58 -4.00 1.55 -12.52
N CYS A 59 -3.00 1.88 -11.70
CA CYS A 59 -1.85 1.00 -11.48
C CYS A 59 -2.27 -0.34 -10.85
N LEU A 60 -3.19 -0.32 -9.88
CA LEU A 60 -3.71 -1.54 -9.23
C LEU A 60 -4.45 -2.46 -10.21
N SER A 61 -5.25 -1.89 -11.11
CA SER A 61 -6.01 -2.66 -12.09
C SER A 61 -5.10 -3.33 -13.12
N GLN A 62 -3.96 -2.71 -13.42
CA GLN A 62 -2.92 -3.25 -14.31
C GLN A 62 -1.90 -4.17 -13.60
N GLY A 63 -2.05 -4.42 -12.30
CA GLY A 63 -1.12 -5.26 -11.52
C GLY A 63 0.19 -4.57 -11.14
N GLN A 64 0.31 -3.26 -11.36
CA GLN A 64 1.48 -2.44 -11.03
C GLN A 64 1.47 -2.00 -9.55
N TYR A 65 1.57 -2.98 -8.65
CA TYR A 65 1.35 -2.78 -7.21
C TYR A 65 2.32 -1.82 -6.53
N HIS A 66 3.60 -1.81 -6.93
CA HIS A 66 4.59 -0.91 -6.35
C HIS A 66 4.37 0.54 -6.80
N LEU A 67 4.00 0.76 -8.06
CA LEU A 67 3.62 2.08 -8.56
C LEU A 67 2.36 2.57 -7.84
N ALA A 68 1.34 1.72 -7.71
CA ALA A 68 0.16 2.05 -6.92
C ALA A 68 0.50 2.47 -5.49
N CYS A 69 1.36 1.70 -4.79
CA CYS A 69 1.82 2.05 -3.46
C CYS A 69 2.52 3.43 -3.41
N LYS A 70 3.38 3.74 -4.39
CA LYS A 70 4.06 5.04 -4.51
C LYS A 70 3.04 6.17 -4.64
N GLN A 71 2.03 6.01 -5.51
CA GLN A 71 1.00 7.04 -5.73
C GLN A 71 0.11 7.24 -4.50
N PHE A 72 -0.38 6.16 -3.88
CA PHE A 72 -1.17 6.28 -2.65
C PHE A 72 -0.39 6.87 -1.48
N THR A 73 0.91 6.60 -1.38
CA THR A 73 1.76 7.22 -0.36
C THR A 73 1.88 8.74 -0.59
N GLN A 74 2.08 9.16 -1.85
CA GLN A 74 2.09 10.58 -2.21
C GLN A 74 0.73 11.27 -1.98
N ALA A 75 -0.37 10.54 -2.12
CA ALA A 75 -1.73 11.01 -1.83
C ALA A 75 -2.04 11.04 -0.32
N GLY A 76 -1.14 10.55 0.55
CA GLY A 76 -1.39 10.40 1.97
C GLY A 76 -2.30 9.22 2.35
N SER A 77 -2.77 8.42 1.38
CA SER A 77 -3.64 7.27 1.57
C SER A 77 -2.85 6.02 1.96
N ARG A 78 -2.35 5.98 3.21
CA ARG A 78 -1.47 4.89 3.67
C ARG A 78 -2.13 3.52 3.69
N ILE A 79 -3.45 3.44 3.93
CA ILE A 79 -4.19 2.18 3.92
C ILE A 79 -4.26 1.61 2.49
N ALA A 80 -4.56 2.44 1.49
CA ALA A 80 -4.55 2.00 0.10
C ALA A 80 -3.15 1.58 -0.36
N ALA A 81 -2.11 2.31 0.06
CA ALA A 81 -0.72 1.93 -0.19
C ALA A 81 -0.38 0.56 0.40
N MET A 82 -0.77 0.30 1.65
CA MET A 82 -0.57 -1.01 2.27
C MET A 82 -1.32 -2.11 1.52
N LYS A 83 -2.60 -1.91 1.17
CA LYS A 83 -3.37 -2.88 0.36
C LYS A 83 -2.68 -3.22 -0.96
N ALA A 84 -2.10 -2.23 -1.64
CA ALA A 84 -1.32 -2.44 -2.85
C ALA A 84 -0.10 -3.34 -2.58
N LEU A 85 0.66 -3.07 -1.51
CA LEU A 85 1.80 -3.89 -1.12
C LEU A 85 1.42 -5.33 -0.78
N LEU A 86 0.31 -5.55 -0.05
CA LEU A 86 -0.15 -6.90 0.28
C LEU A 86 -0.47 -7.71 -0.99
N ARG A 87 -1.07 -7.08 -2.01
CA ARG A 87 -1.29 -7.73 -3.32
C ARG A 87 -0.01 -8.05 -4.07
N SER A 88 1.07 -7.30 -3.84
CA SER A 88 2.37 -7.55 -4.47
C SER A 88 3.10 -8.77 -3.91
N GLY A 89 2.78 -9.20 -2.69
CA GLY A 89 3.49 -10.27 -2.00
C GLY A 89 4.92 -9.90 -1.56
N ASP A 90 5.35 -8.64 -1.73
CA ASP A 90 6.69 -8.19 -1.31
C ASP A 90 6.73 -7.99 0.21
N THR A 91 6.99 -9.10 0.91
CA THR A 91 7.04 -9.17 2.38
C THR A 91 8.03 -8.16 2.98
N SER A 92 9.18 -7.95 2.31
CA SER A 92 10.19 -7.00 2.78
C SER A 92 9.66 -5.56 2.77
N LYS A 93 9.00 -5.15 1.67
CA LYS A 93 8.38 -3.82 1.59
C LYS A 93 7.17 -3.68 2.51
N ILE A 94 6.38 -4.73 2.70
CA ILE A 94 5.24 -4.74 3.64
C ILE A 94 5.73 -4.46 5.08
N ILE A 95 6.73 -5.20 5.56
CA ILE A 95 7.31 -5.03 6.91
C ILE A 95 7.92 -3.63 7.05
N PHE A 96 8.68 -3.18 6.04
CA PHE A 96 9.26 -1.85 6.04
C PHE A 96 8.19 -0.75 6.12
N PHE A 97 7.17 -0.82 5.26
CA PHE A 97 6.11 0.18 5.19
C PHE A 97 5.29 0.26 6.48
N ALA A 98 5.02 -0.88 7.13
CA ALA A 98 4.34 -0.89 8.43
C ALA A 98 5.14 -0.14 9.50
N ASN A 99 6.46 -0.38 9.57
CA ASN A 99 7.34 0.28 10.54
C ASN A 99 7.47 1.79 10.32
N VAL A 100 7.56 2.23 9.06
CA VAL A 100 7.62 3.67 8.73
C VAL A 100 6.25 4.35 8.92
N SER A 101 5.16 3.63 8.63
CA SER A 101 3.82 4.20 8.69
C SER A 101 3.32 4.45 10.11
N LYS A 102 3.69 3.60 11.08
CA LYS A 102 3.32 3.73 12.50
C LYS A 102 1.80 3.87 12.76
N GLN A 103 0.96 3.34 11.88
CA GLN A 103 -0.49 3.31 12.08
C GLN A 103 -0.93 1.93 12.57
N LYS A 104 -1.81 1.91 13.57
CA LYS A 104 -2.27 0.68 14.23
C LYS A 104 -2.83 -0.33 13.24
N GLU A 105 -3.72 0.13 12.36
CA GLU A 105 -4.38 -0.71 11.36
C GLU A 105 -3.38 -1.33 10.37
N ILE A 106 -2.36 -0.56 9.95
CA ILE A 106 -1.31 -1.04 9.04
C ILE A 106 -0.48 -2.15 9.69
N TYR A 107 -0.17 -2.05 10.99
CA TYR A 107 0.49 -3.13 11.71
C TYR A 107 -0.35 -4.41 11.71
N VAL A 108 -1.65 -4.30 12.00
CA VAL A 108 -2.57 -5.45 11.99
C VAL A 108 -2.64 -6.08 10.61
N MET A 109 -2.76 -5.28 9.54
CA MET A 109 -2.77 -5.79 8.17
C MET A 109 -1.49 -6.56 7.82
N ALA A 110 -0.31 -6.03 8.18
CA ALA A 110 0.96 -6.70 7.93
C ALA A 110 1.08 -8.01 8.73
N ALA A 111 0.70 -8.02 10.01
CA ALA A 111 0.72 -9.22 10.85
C ALA A 111 -0.22 -10.32 10.33
N ASN A 112 -1.41 -9.95 9.86
CA ASN A 112 -2.35 -10.89 9.25
C ASN A 112 -1.77 -11.51 7.97
N TYR A 113 -1.14 -10.69 7.11
CA TYR A 113 -0.50 -11.18 5.90
C TYR A 113 0.66 -12.13 6.18
N LEU A 114 1.50 -11.84 7.17
CA LEU A 114 2.61 -12.75 7.50
C LEU A 114 2.11 -14.14 7.90
N GLN A 115 0.91 -14.26 8.50
CA GLN A 115 0.31 -15.56 8.83
C GLN A 115 -0.29 -16.31 7.63
N THR A 116 -0.33 -15.70 6.45
CA THR A 116 -0.72 -16.40 5.21
C THR A 116 0.47 -16.99 4.46
N LEU A 117 1.72 -16.72 4.89
CA LEU A 117 2.93 -17.24 4.25
C LEU A 117 3.19 -18.69 4.65
N ASP A 118 3.64 -19.54 3.73
CA ASP A 118 3.81 -20.97 4.01
C ASP A 118 4.81 -21.26 5.15
N ASP A 119 5.86 -20.44 5.28
CA ASP A 119 6.98 -20.64 6.22
C ASP A 119 6.86 -19.86 7.54
N TRP A 120 5.76 -19.14 7.79
CA TRP A 120 5.70 -18.25 8.97
C TRP A 120 5.86 -18.97 10.29
N ARG A 121 5.46 -20.24 10.37
CA ARG A 121 5.55 -21.08 11.58
C ARG A 121 6.97 -21.57 11.87
N SER A 122 7.79 -21.76 10.84
CA SER A 122 9.18 -22.18 10.99
C SER A 122 10.14 -20.99 11.03
N ASN A 123 9.69 -19.82 10.56
CA ASN A 123 10.47 -18.59 10.54
C ASN A 123 10.27 -17.76 11.82
N VAL A 124 11.24 -17.89 12.74
CA VAL A 124 11.22 -17.18 14.04
C VAL A 124 11.20 -15.65 13.88
N ASP A 125 11.78 -15.11 12.82
CA ASP A 125 11.76 -13.67 12.57
C ASP A 125 10.37 -13.18 12.17
N TYR A 126 9.63 -13.95 11.36
CA TYR A 126 8.23 -13.65 11.06
C TYR A 126 7.36 -13.75 12.31
N MET A 127 7.53 -14.79 13.15
CA MET A 127 6.81 -14.90 14.41
C MET A 127 7.05 -13.70 15.33
N ARG A 128 8.32 -13.30 15.50
CA ARG A 128 8.68 -12.10 16.29
C ARG A 128 8.05 -10.84 15.72
N THR A 129 8.06 -10.70 14.39
CA THR A 129 7.46 -9.56 13.70
C THR A 129 5.94 -9.50 13.87
N ILE A 130 5.25 -10.65 13.79
CA ILE A 130 3.79 -10.74 14.00
C ILE A 130 3.42 -10.29 15.42
N VAL A 131 4.11 -10.81 16.44
CA VAL A 131 3.90 -10.41 17.85
C VAL A 131 4.14 -8.91 18.02
N GLN A 132 5.23 -8.39 17.45
CA GLN A 132 5.55 -6.97 17.52
C GLN A 132 4.46 -6.10 16.88
N PHE A 133 3.97 -6.50 15.71
CA PHE A 133 2.95 -5.76 14.98
C PHE A 133 1.59 -5.81 15.67
N TYR A 134 1.12 -6.95 16.17
CA TYR A 134 -0.14 -6.97 16.94
C TYR A 134 -0.06 -6.16 18.23
N THR A 135 1.09 -6.21 18.91
CA THR A 135 1.33 -5.39 20.11
C THR A 135 1.24 -3.89 19.78
N ARG A 136 1.95 -3.44 18.73
CA ARG A 136 1.93 -2.03 18.28
C ARG A 136 0.58 -1.61 17.67
N GLY A 137 -0.12 -2.55 17.05
CA GLY A 137 -1.47 -2.40 16.53
C GLY A 137 -2.54 -2.30 17.61
N ARG A 138 -2.22 -2.66 18.86
CA ARG A 138 -3.17 -2.81 19.97
C ARG A 138 -4.30 -3.79 19.64
N ALA A 139 -3.93 -4.95 19.08
CA ALA A 139 -4.85 -6.02 18.71
C ALA A 139 -4.63 -7.25 19.63
N PRO A 140 -5.07 -7.19 20.91
CA PRO A 140 -4.85 -8.27 21.87
C PRO A 140 -5.57 -9.58 21.48
N GLU A 141 -6.74 -9.48 20.84
CA GLU A 141 -7.51 -10.65 20.37
C GLU A 141 -6.73 -11.40 19.28
N SER A 142 -6.23 -10.69 18.27
CA SER A 142 -5.41 -11.29 17.21
C SER A 142 -4.10 -11.86 17.77
N LEU A 143 -3.50 -11.20 18.76
CA LEU A 143 -2.30 -11.70 19.43
C LEU A 143 -2.56 -12.99 20.22
N ALA A 144 -3.70 -13.09 20.93
CA ALA A 144 -4.09 -14.30 21.64
C ALA A 144 -4.31 -15.46 20.66
N SER A 145 -5.07 -15.23 19.59
CA SER A 145 -5.32 -16.22 18.53
C SER A 145 -4.02 -16.69 17.85
N PHE A 146 -3.05 -15.80 17.69
CA PHE A 146 -1.72 -16.15 17.18
C PHE A 146 -0.98 -17.09 18.14
N TYR A 147 -0.98 -16.82 19.45
CA TYR A 147 -0.34 -17.70 20.43
C TYR A 147 -1.02 -19.08 20.54
N GLU A 148 -2.34 -19.14 20.46
CA GLU A 148 -3.08 -20.41 20.38
C GLU A 148 -2.65 -21.22 19.16
N SER A 149 -2.54 -20.56 18.00
CA SER A 149 -2.07 -21.18 16.75
C SER A 149 -0.63 -21.71 16.85
N CYS A 150 0.22 -21.08 17.66
CA CYS A 150 1.57 -21.56 17.94
C CYS A 150 1.57 -22.78 18.87
N ALA A 151 0.71 -22.80 19.89
CA ALA A 151 0.65 -23.88 20.88
C ALA A 151 0.16 -25.21 20.29
N HIS A 152 -0.73 -25.18 19.30
CA HIS A 152 -1.18 -26.39 18.58
C HIS A 152 -0.06 -27.12 17.82
N VAL A 153 1.02 -26.42 17.45
CA VAL A 153 2.19 -27.04 16.81
C VAL A 153 2.99 -27.87 17.82
N SER A 154 3.09 -27.42 19.06
CA SER A 154 3.87 -28.07 20.12
C SER A 154 3.26 -29.39 20.59
N ILE A 155 1.94 -29.55 20.49
CA ILE A 155 1.23 -30.76 20.95
C ILE A 155 1.42 -31.93 19.97
N ASN A 156 1.52 -31.67 18.67
CA ASN A 156 1.75 -32.71 17.64
C ASN A 156 3.19 -33.26 17.60
N ILE A 157 4.13 -32.70 18.37
CA ILE A 157 5.51 -33.20 18.48
C ILE A 157 5.64 -34.22 19.63
N CYS A 158 4.64 -34.32 20.51
CA CYS A 158 4.64 -35.19 21.69
C CYS A 158 3.67 -36.39 21.59
N SER A 159 3.11 -36.66 20.41
CA SER A 159 2.22 -37.81 20.12
C SER A 159 2.77 -38.63 18.96
#